data_AF-A0A946AWD4-F1
#
_entry.id   AF-A0A946AWD4-F1
#
_cell.length_a   1.000
_cell.length_b   1.000
_cell.length_c   1.000
_cell.angle_alpha   90.00
_cell.angle_beta   90.00
_cell.angle_gamma   90.00
#
_symmetry.space_group_name_H-M   'P 1'
#
loop_
_entity.id
_entity.type
_entity.pdbx_description
1 polymer ?
#
loop_
_entity_poly.entity_id
_entity_poly.type
_entity_poly.pdbx_seq_one_letter_code
_entity_poly.pdbx_strand_id
1 'polypeptide(L)'
;MTGNYFSPNAGDSIIVRLKIDRQGQTLAKITTKITELSGILGAIDIVRPISKEGSIRDFSIYTNGPEHADKIVSTLRAIKGVELIQHSDRTFLLHQGGKIEVTSKHALKTRDDLSMAYTPGVGKICTTIHKNPDDVYKLTIKKNTVAIVTDGTAVLGLGNIGPMAALPVMEGKAMLFKDFADVDAFPICLDTKNAEETIQVVKAIAPGFGGINLEDIAAPQCFEIENRLKEELDVPVFHDDQHGTAVVVTAALINALEYLNKNPEEIKVIILGAGAAGTACAKMIQKLNVSNII
;
A
#
# COMPACT_ATOMS: atom_id res chain seq x y z
N MET A 1 25.79 19.81 21.49
CA MET A 1 25.04 18.59 21.84
C MET A 1 23.86 18.49 20.90
N THR A 2 24.03 17.82 19.76
CA THR A 2 22.93 17.48 18.86
C THR A 2 22.19 16.31 19.49
N GLY A 3 21.13 16.59 20.26
CA GLY A 3 20.26 15.54 20.77
C GLY A 3 19.71 14.73 19.59
N ASN A 4 19.69 13.41 19.72
CA ASN A 4 19.08 12.48 18.76
C ASN A 4 17.56 12.73 18.68
N TYR A 5 17.14 13.83 18.05
CA TYR A 5 15.75 14.03 17.67
C TYR A 5 15.52 13.29 16.35
N PHE A 6 14.72 12.24 16.39
CA PHE A 6 14.24 11.59 15.18
C PHE A 6 13.23 12.51 14.48
N SER A 7 13.11 12.38 13.16
CA SER A 7 12.10 13.11 12.41
C SER A 7 10.73 12.49 12.67
N PRO A 8 9.73 13.24 13.15
CA PRO A 8 8.42 12.68 13.43
C PRO A 8 7.78 12.12 12.15
N ASN A 9 7.42 10.84 12.20
CA ASN A 9 6.76 10.11 11.13
C ASN A 9 5.40 9.61 11.63
N ALA A 10 4.33 9.82 10.87
CA ALA A 10 3.01 9.33 11.25
C ALA A 10 2.95 7.80 11.35
N GLY A 11 3.78 7.07 10.59
CA GLY A 11 3.90 5.62 10.70
C GLY A 11 4.49 5.16 12.04
N ASP A 12 5.28 6.01 12.70
CA ASP A 12 5.90 5.77 14.00
C ASP A 12 5.20 6.63 15.06
N SER A 13 3.88 6.42 15.20
CA SER A 13 3.10 7.19 16.17
C SER A 13 1.98 6.39 16.84
N ILE A 14 1.72 6.71 18.10
CA ILE A 14 0.73 6.06 18.95
C ILE A 14 -0.34 7.05 19.42
N ILE A 15 -1.53 6.53 19.69
CA ILE A 15 -2.57 7.22 20.47
C ILE A 15 -2.64 6.55 21.83
N VAL A 16 -2.44 7.32 22.89
CA VAL A 16 -2.56 6.85 24.28
C VAL A 16 -3.78 7.50 24.92
N ARG A 17 -4.76 6.69 25.29
CA ARG A 17 -5.96 7.13 26.01
C ARG A 17 -5.76 6.99 27.51
N LEU A 18 -5.77 8.13 28.19
CA LEU A 18 -5.57 8.22 29.63
C LEU A 18 -6.79 8.85 30.29
N LYS A 19 -7.25 8.26 31.40
CA LYS A 19 -8.04 8.98 32.38
C LYS A 19 -7.08 9.73 33.29
N ILE A 20 -7.24 11.04 33.36
CA ILE A 20 -6.43 11.93 34.18
C ILE A 20 -7.32 12.56 35.25
N ASP A 21 -6.81 12.67 36.47
CA ASP A 21 -7.50 13.35 37.54
C ASP A 21 -7.66 14.86 37.28
N ARG A 22 -8.49 15.52 38.08
CA ARG A 22 -8.74 16.96 37.97
C ARG A 22 -7.54 17.83 38.39
N GLN A 23 -6.47 17.25 38.94
CA GLN A 23 -5.34 18.04 39.41
C GLN A 23 -4.63 18.66 38.20
N GLY A 24 -4.57 19.99 38.13
CA GLY A 24 -3.99 20.71 36.99
C GLY A 24 -2.53 20.35 36.67
N GLN A 25 -1.82 19.72 37.61
CA GLN A 25 -0.44 19.28 37.45
C GLN A 25 -0.29 17.96 36.69
N THR A 26 -1.32 17.10 36.64
CA THR A 26 -1.22 15.75 36.06
C THR A 26 -1.00 15.80 34.56
N LEU A 27 -1.70 16.71 33.86
CA LEU A 27 -1.50 16.93 32.42
C LEU A 27 -0.07 17.40 32.12
N ALA A 28 0.43 18.37 32.88
CA ALA A 28 1.80 18.86 32.73
C ALA A 28 2.84 17.74 32.97
N LYS A 29 2.64 16.90 34.00
CA LYS A 29 3.51 15.74 34.25
C LYS A 29 3.54 14.75 33.09
N ILE A 30 2.39 14.47 32.48
CA ILE A 30 2.30 13.59 31.30
C ILE A 30 3.11 14.19 30.15
N THR A 31 2.85 15.44 29.78
CA THR A 31 3.53 16.09 28.64
C THR A 31 5.03 16.19 28.88
N THR A 32 5.46 16.51 30.11
CA THR A 32 6.87 16.55 30.48
C THR A 32 7.52 15.16 30.36
N LYS A 33 6.87 14.11 30.87
CA LYS A 33 7.42 12.75 30.80
C LYS A 33 7.56 12.24 29.36
N ILE A 34 6.63 12.59 28.48
CA ILE A 34 6.75 12.29 27.04
C ILE A 34 8.02 12.94 26.47
N THR A 35 8.21 14.24 26.74
CA THR A 35 9.38 14.98 26.23
C THR A 35 10.71 14.53 26.85
N GLU A 36 10.74 14.16 28.14
CA GLU A 36 11.93 13.62 28.80
C GLU A 36 12.40 12.29 28.19
N LEU A 37 11.45 11.50 27.67
CA LEU A 37 11.75 10.28 26.94
C LEU A 37 12.10 10.51 25.47
N SER A 38 12.16 11.78 25.02
CA SER A 38 12.35 12.17 23.63
C SER A 38 11.16 11.83 22.72
N GLY A 39 9.97 11.58 23.26
CA GLY A 39 8.74 11.50 22.46
C GLY A 39 8.31 12.89 22.00
N ILE A 40 7.80 13.00 20.77
CA ILE A 40 7.28 14.27 20.24
C ILE A 40 5.77 14.26 20.40
N LEU A 41 5.27 15.20 21.20
CA LEU A 41 3.84 15.35 21.42
C LEU A 41 3.17 15.97 20.19
N GLY A 42 2.12 15.32 19.68
CA GLY A 42 1.22 15.85 18.66
C GLY A 42 -0.01 16.51 19.31
N ALA A 43 -1.20 15.99 19.00
CA ALA A 43 -2.46 16.46 19.55
C ALA A 43 -2.78 15.90 20.94
N ILE A 44 -3.54 16.68 21.73
CA ILE A 44 -4.20 16.21 22.95
C ILE A 44 -5.69 16.50 22.82
N ASP A 45 -6.49 15.44 22.72
CA ASP A 45 -7.93 15.55 22.52
C ASP A 45 -8.69 15.13 23.77
N ILE A 46 -9.72 15.89 24.16
CA ILE A 46 -10.59 15.52 25.27
C ILE A 46 -11.68 14.60 24.74
N VAL A 47 -11.64 13.33 25.13
CA VAL A 47 -12.66 12.33 24.76
C VAL A 47 -13.92 12.54 25.58
N ARG A 48 -13.77 12.73 26.90
CA ARG A 48 -14.90 12.91 27.81
C ARG A 48 -14.48 13.61 29.12
N PRO A 49 -15.20 14.65 29.57
CA PRO A 49 -15.06 15.17 30.93
C PRO A 49 -15.73 14.21 31.93
N ILE A 50 -15.07 13.96 33.07
CA ILE A 50 -15.64 13.20 34.18
C ILE A 50 -15.96 14.20 35.29
N SER A 51 -17.26 14.44 35.50
CA SER A 51 -17.73 15.45 36.45
C SER A 51 -17.07 15.29 37.81
N LYS A 52 -16.42 16.35 38.29
CA LYS A 52 -15.69 16.43 39.56
C LYS A 52 -14.47 15.52 39.74
N GLU A 53 -14.24 14.53 38.87
CA GLU A 53 -13.14 13.55 39.00
C GLU A 53 -11.96 13.80 38.03
N GLY A 54 -12.21 14.39 36.85
CA GLY A 54 -11.14 14.63 35.87
C GLY A 54 -11.60 14.59 34.42
N SER A 55 -10.80 13.99 33.53
CA SER A 55 -11.13 13.84 32.11
C SER A 55 -10.45 12.62 31.49
N ILE A 56 -11.06 12.05 30.45
CA ILE A 56 -10.42 11.09 29.56
C ILE A 56 -9.89 11.86 28.35
N ARG A 57 -8.61 11.63 28.02
CA ARG A 57 -7.93 12.30 26.92
C ARG A 57 -7.13 11.33 26.08
N ASP A 58 -7.07 11.61 24.79
CA ASP A 58 -6.18 10.94 23.84
C ASP A 58 -4.95 11.81 23.61
N PHE A 59 -3.78 11.20 23.70
CA PHE A 59 -2.49 11.82 23.43
C PHE A 59 -1.92 11.18 22.18
N SER A 60 -1.76 11.98 21.12
CA SER A 60 -1.03 11.57 19.92
C SER A 60 0.46 11.82 20.17
N ILE A 61 1.27 10.77 20.05
CA ILE A 61 2.70 10.82 20.38
C ILE A 61 3.48 10.17 19.24
N TYR A 62 4.40 10.92 18.65
CA TYR A 62 5.38 10.36 17.73
C TYR A 62 6.50 9.72 18.52
N THR A 63 6.91 8.53 18.09
CA THR A 63 7.90 7.67 18.75
C THR A 63 8.99 7.29 17.75
N ASN A 64 10.04 6.64 18.24
CA ASN A 64 11.15 6.16 17.41
C ASN A 64 11.06 4.64 17.35
N GLY A 65 9.93 4.14 16.84
CA GLY A 65 9.61 2.73 16.77
C GLY A 65 8.93 2.14 18.03
N PRO A 66 8.67 0.81 18.00
CA PRO A 66 7.81 0.13 18.98
C PRO A 66 8.38 0.12 20.41
N GLU A 67 9.67 -0.15 20.58
CA GLU A 67 10.30 -0.19 21.92
C GLU A 67 10.22 1.18 22.63
N HIS A 68 10.37 2.26 21.86
CA HIS A 68 10.23 3.62 22.38
C HIS A 68 8.77 3.90 22.79
N ALA A 69 7.79 3.45 21.99
CA ALA A 69 6.38 3.55 22.33
C ALA A 69 6.05 2.83 23.64
N ASP A 70 6.51 1.59 23.80
CA ASP A 70 6.29 0.79 25.02
C ASP A 70 6.89 1.46 26.27
N LYS A 71 8.09 2.05 26.13
CA LYS A 71 8.73 2.80 27.20
C LYS A 71 7.93 4.05 27.60
N ILE A 72 7.40 4.79 26.64
CA ILE A 72 6.54 5.94 26.91
C ILE A 72 5.26 5.49 27.63
N VAL A 73 4.55 4.50 27.07
CA VAL A 73 3.28 4.00 27.63
C VAL A 73 3.45 3.48 29.05
N SER A 74 4.48 2.67 29.31
CA SER A 74 4.77 2.16 30.65
C SER A 74 5.10 3.27 31.65
N THR A 75 5.85 4.30 31.24
CA THR A 75 6.15 5.47 32.07
C THR A 75 4.90 6.29 32.38
N LEU A 76 4.05 6.53 31.39
CA LEU A 76 2.80 7.28 31.57
C LEU A 76 1.84 6.55 32.52
N ARG A 77 1.77 5.22 32.42
CA ARG A 77 0.97 4.38 33.32
C ARG A 77 1.40 4.48 34.78
N ALA A 78 2.67 4.76 35.06
CA ALA A 78 3.20 4.87 36.42
C ALA A 78 2.94 6.24 37.07
N ILE A 79 2.40 7.22 36.35
CA ILE A 79 2.14 8.56 36.89
C ILE A 79 0.93 8.51 37.84
N LYS A 80 1.14 8.96 39.09
CA LYS A 80 0.05 9.09 40.06
C LYS A 80 -1.03 10.04 39.52
N GLY A 81 -2.30 9.61 39.58
CA GLY A 81 -3.44 10.37 39.05
C GLY A 81 -3.76 10.05 37.58
N VAL A 82 -3.04 9.10 36.98
CA VAL A 82 -3.26 8.60 35.61
C VAL A 82 -3.72 7.14 35.66
N GLU A 83 -4.75 6.84 34.88
CA GLU A 83 -5.18 5.48 34.56
C GLU A 83 -5.09 5.30 33.04
N LEU A 84 -4.26 4.35 32.59
CA LEU A 84 -4.16 3.98 31.19
C LEU A 84 -5.39 3.15 30.80
N ILE A 85 -6.21 3.67 29.88
CA ILE A 85 -7.39 2.96 29.37
C ILE A 85 -6.99 2.07 28.20
N GLN A 86 -6.32 2.66 27.21
CA GLN A 86 -5.86 1.96 26.01
C GLN A 86 -4.68 2.72 25.39
N HIS A 87 -3.87 2.02 24.61
CA HIS A 87 -2.97 2.66 23.66
C HIS A 87 -3.03 1.87 22.36
N SER A 88 -2.76 2.54 21.25
CA SER A 88 -2.80 1.92 19.93
C SER A 88 -1.80 2.58 19.00
N ASP A 89 -1.10 1.76 18.24
CA ASP A 89 -0.30 2.23 17.12
C ASP A 89 -1.23 2.69 15.98
N ARG A 90 -0.97 3.88 15.44
CA ARG A 90 -1.84 4.50 14.43
C ARG A 90 -1.84 3.76 13.11
N THR A 91 -0.73 3.10 12.77
CA THR A 91 -0.66 2.22 11.60
C THR A 91 -1.55 1.00 11.81
N PHE A 92 -1.52 0.39 12.99
CA PHE A 92 -2.40 -0.76 13.29
C PHE A 92 -3.89 -0.38 13.27
N LEU A 93 -4.25 0.81 13.76
CA LEU A 93 -5.62 1.31 13.70
C LEU A 93 -6.10 1.51 12.25
N LEU A 94 -5.25 2.04 11.37
CA LEU A 94 -5.58 2.20 9.95
C LEU A 94 -5.85 0.86 9.27
N HIS A 95 -5.16 -0.20 9.68
CA HIS A 95 -5.28 -1.54 9.09
C HIS A 95 -6.40 -2.38 9.71
N GLN A 96 -7.09 -1.90 10.75
CA GLN A 96 -8.14 -2.67 11.42
C GLN A 96 -9.34 -2.86 10.48
N GLY A 97 -9.53 -4.09 10.00
CA GLY A 97 -10.59 -4.45 9.06
C GLY A 97 -10.20 -4.38 7.58
N GLY A 98 -8.92 -4.13 7.28
CA GLY A 98 -8.43 -3.94 5.92
C GLY A 98 -8.60 -2.50 5.43
N LYS A 99 -8.00 -2.18 4.29
CA LYS A 99 -7.94 -0.80 3.77
C LYS A 99 -8.87 -0.51 2.60
N ILE A 100 -9.55 -1.53 2.08
CA ILE A 100 -10.43 -1.43 0.92
C ILE A 100 -11.77 -2.13 1.18
N GLU A 101 -12.81 -1.69 0.50
CA GLU A 101 -14.14 -2.30 0.52
C GLU A 101 -14.77 -2.29 -0.87
N VAL A 102 -15.75 -3.17 -1.09
CA VAL A 102 -16.53 -3.20 -2.34
C VAL A 102 -17.82 -2.41 -2.13
N THR A 103 -18.04 -1.42 -2.98
CA THR A 103 -19.27 -0.62 -2.97
C THR A 103 -20.01 -0.75 -4.30
N SER A 104 -21.34 -0.74 -4.24
CA SER A 104 -22.17 -0.87 -5.43
C SER A 104 -22.24 0.45 -6.20
N LYS A 105 -22.09 0.41 -7.53
CA LYS A 105 -22.27 1.59 -8.40
C LYS A 105 -23.75 2.03 -8.47
N HIS A 106 -24.68 1.11 -8.21
CA HIS A 106 -26.11 1.38 -8.15
C HIS A 106 -26.70 0.79 -6.87
N ALA A 107 -27.57 1.55 -6.19
CA ALA A 107 -28.26 1.06 -4.99
C ALA A 107 -29.41 0.12 -5.38
N LEU A 108 -29.54 -0.99 -4.66
CA LEU A 108 -30.65 -1.94 -4.83
C LEU A 108 -31.71 -1.66 -3.76
N LYS A 109 -32.70 -0.83 -4.08
CA LYS A 109 -33.71 -0.36 -3.10
C LYS A 109 -35.07 -1.03 -3.30
N THR A 110 -35.34 -1.49 -4.51
CA THR A 110 -36.65 -2.03 -4.91
C THR A 110 -36.51 -3.43 -5.52
N ARG A 111 -37.66 -4.10 -5.67
CA ARG A 111 -37.74 -5.37 -6.42
C ARG A 111 -37.35 -5.18 -7.89
N ASP A 112 -37.70 -4.04 -8.47
CA ASP A 112 -37.39 -3.75 -9.86
C ASP A 112 -35.87 -3.60 -10.05
N ASP A 113 -35.18 -2.91 -9.13
CA ASP A 113 -33.72 -2.80 -9.13
C ASP A 113 -33.06 -4.18 -9.09
N LEU A 114 -33.52 -5.06 -8.18
CA LEU A 114 -33.04 -6.44 -8.07
C LEU A 114 -33.29 -7.23 -9.35
N SER A 115 -34.46 -7.08 -9.96
CA SER A 115 -34.82 -7.79 -11.19
C SER A 115 -33.97 -7.40 -12.40
N MET A 116 -33.47 -6.16 -12.42
CA MET A 116 -32.60 -5.64 -13.48
C MET A 116 -31.13 -5.99 -13.23
N ALA A 117 -30.64 -5.77 -12.01
CA ALA A 117 -29.26 -6.03 -11.64
C ALA A 117 -28.93 -7.52 -11.53
N TYR A 118 -29.95 -8.34 -11.23
CA TYR A 118 -29.83 -9.79 -11.10
C TYR A 118 -30.91 -10.49 -11.92
N THR A 119 -31.52 -11.54 -11.40
CA THR A 119 -32.50 -12.33 -12.14
C THR A 119 -33.87 -11.65 -12.21
N PRO A 120 -34.54 -11.66 -13.38
CA PRO A 120 -34.13 -12.31 -14.64
C PRO A 120 -33.31 -11.41 -15.59
N GLY A 121 -33.19 -10.11 -15.32
CA GLY A 121 -32.63 -9.10 -16.23
C GLY A 121 -31.19 -9.35 -16.67
N VAL A 122 -30.32 -9.78 -15.76
CA VAL A 122 -28.89 -10.07 -16.02
C VAL A 122 -28.69 -11.09 -17.14
N GLY A 123 -29.66 -12.00 -17.37
CA GLY A 123 -29.60 -12.98 -18.45
C GLY A 123 -29.48 -12.35 -19.85
N LYS A 124 -30.02 -11.15 -20.06
CA LYS A 124 -29.88 -10.39 -21.30
C LYS A 124 -28.42 -9.94 -21.51
N ILE A 125 -27.74 -9.51 -20.45
CA ILE A 125 -26.33 -9.11 -20.48
C ILE A 125 -25.45 -10.31 -20.77
N CYS A 126 -25.65 -11.43 -20.07
CA CYS A 126 -24.91 -12.68 -20.32
C CYS A 126 -25.06 -13.16 -21.76
N THR A 127 -26.28 -13.14 -22.30
CA THR A 127 -26.56 -13.55 -23.69
C THR A 127 -25.89 -12.60 -24.69
N THR A 128 -25.82 -11.31 -24.38
CA THR A 128 -25.17 -10.31 -25.24
C THR A 128 -23.67 -10.54 -25.31
N ILE A 129 -23.01 -10.72 -24.15
CA ILE A 129 -21.57 -11.03 -24.08
C ILE A 129 -21.27 -12.38 -24.74
N HIS A 130 -22.13 -13.38 -24.58
CA HIS A 130 -21.95 -14.67 -25.26
C HIS A 130 -21.96 -14.55 -26.80
N LYS A 131 -22.78 -13.66 -27.35
CA LYS A 131 -22.83 -13.39 -28.80
C LYS A 131 -21.67 -12.52 -29.28
N ASN A 132 -21.22 -11.60 -28.45
CA ASN A 132 -20.12 -10.69 -28.74
C ASN A 132 -19.23 -10.52 -27.49
N PRO A 133 -18.15 -11.33 -27.35
CA PRO A 133 -17.31 -11.33 -26.17
C PRO A 133 -16.75 -9.96 -25.77
N ASP A 134 -16.44 -9.09 -26.74
CA ASP A 134 -15.89 -7.75 -26.50
C ASP A 134 -16.83 -6.83 -25.69
N ASP A 135 -18.14 -7.10 -25.69
CA ASP A 135 -19.10 -6.32 -24.89
C ASP A 135 -18.89 -6.51 -23.39
N VAL A 136 -18.04 -7.46 -22.95
CA VAL A 136 -17.61 -7.58 -21.56
C VAL A 136 -16.98 -6.28 -21.03
N TYR A 137 -16.24 -5.54 -21.87
CA TYR A 137 -15.65 -4.25 -21.49
C TYR A 137 -16.68 -3.12 -21.40
N LYS A 138 -17.82 -3.25 -22.09
CA LYS A 138 -18.88 -2.23 -22.03
C LYS A 138 -19.86 -2.48 -20.89
N LEU A 139 -20.13 -3.74 -20.60
CA LEU A 139 -21.25 -4.17 -19.75
C LEU A 139 -20.82 -4.71 -18.38
N THR A 140 -19.52 -4.75 -18.09
CA THR A 140 -19.01 -5.26 -16.81
C THR A 140 -17.91 -4.37 -16.23
N ILE A 141 -17.51 -4.67 -15.00
CA ILE A 141 -16.39 -4.02 -14.32
C ILE A 141 -15.05 -4.26 -15.02
N LYS A 142 -14.91 -5.27 -15.90
CA LYS A 142 -13.66 -5.59 -16.62
C LYS A 142 -13.04 -4.36 -17.31
N LYS A 143 -13.87 -3.38 -17.73
CA LYS A 143 -13.40 -2.10 -18.30
C LYS A 143 -12.38 -1.36 -17.44
N ASN A 144 -12.48 -1.48 -16.12
CA ASN A 144 -11.76 -0.63 -15.17
C ASN A 144 -11.13 -1.44 -14.02
N THR A 145 -11.07 -2.77 -14.12
CA THR A 145 -10.56 -3.62 -13.04
C THR A 145 -9.18 -4.17 -13.33
N VAL A 146 -8.30 -4.12 -12.33
CA VAL A 146 -6.95 -4.69 -12.39
C VAL A 146 -6.78 -5.72 -11.28
N ALA A 147 -6.16 -6.86 -11.60
CA ALA A 147 -5.68 -7.79 -10.57
C ALA A 147 -4.26 -7.43 -10.17
N ILE A 148 -4.03 -7.21 -8.88
CA ILE A 148 -2.68 -7.04 -8.31
C ILE A 148 -2.25 -8.41 -7.80
N VAL A 149 -1.37 -9.08 -8.54
CA VAL A 149 -0.97 -10.46 -8.29
C VAL A 149 0.41 -10.48 -7.65
N THR A 150 0.52 -11.21 -6.53
CA THR A 150 1.79 -11.45 -5.82
C THR A 150 1.82 -12.88 -5.28
N ASP A 151 3.02 -13.42 -5.05
CA ASP A 151 3.24 -14.61 -4.23
C ASP A 151 3.88 -14.27 -2.86
N GLY A 152 4.15 -12.98 -2.61
CA GLY A 152 4.76 -12.49 -1.38
C GLY A 152 6.23 -12.91 -1.19
N THR A 153 6.92 -13.23 -2.28
CA THR A 153 8.32 -13.70 -2.21
C THR A 153 9.36 -12.59 -2.16
N ALA A 154 8.99 -11.35 -2.50
CA ALA A 154 9.87 -10.18 -2.47
C ALA A 154 9.17 -8.91 -1.94
N VAL A 155 8.47 -9.02 -0.81
CA VAL A 155 7.67 -7.91 -0.25
C VAL A 155 8.58 -6.82 0.31
N LEU A 156 8.57 -5.64 -0.32
CA LEU A 156 9.34 -4.47 0.12
C LEU A 156 10.84 -4.84 0.35
N GLY A 157 11.41 -4.42 1.47
CA GLY A 157 12.73 -4.86 1.95
C GLY A 157 12.68 -6.09 2.88
N LEU A 158 11.51 -6.70 3.06
CA LEU A 158 11.30 -7.82 4.00
C LEU A 158 11.59 -9.17 3.35
N GLY A 159 11.60 -9.24 2.02
CA GLY A 159 11.88 -10.45 1.26
C GLY A 159 10.71 -11.43 1.27
N ASN A 160 11.01 -12.72 1.38
CA ASN A 160 10.01 -13.77 1.30
C ASN A 160 9.31 -13.96 2.64
N ILE A 161 8.19 -13.25 2.81
CA ILE A 161 7.33 -13.32 4.00
C ILE A 161 5.99 -14.01 3.71
N GLY A 162 5.77 -14.41 2.46
CA GLY A 162 4.61 -15.17 2.01
C GLY A 162 3.38 -14.31 1.71
N PRO A 163 2.37 -14.93 1.06
CA PRO A 163 1.23 -14.21 0.46
C PRO A 163 0.35 -13.51 1.50
N MET A 164 0.14 -14.11 2.67
CA MET A 164 -0.71 -13.51 3.71
C MET A 164 -0.11 -12.23 4.28
N ALA A 165 1.22 -12.21 4.44
CA ALA A 165 1.93 -11.03 4.94
C ALA A 165 2.11 -9.96 3.86
N ALA A 166 2.00 -10.32 2.58
CA ALA A 166 2.00 -9.39 1.45
C ALA A 166 0.66 -8.64 1.29
N LEU A 167 -0.45 -9.25 1.72
CA LEU A 167 -1.81 -8.71 1.51
C LEU A 167 -1.98 -7.22 1.91
N PRO A 168 -1.45 -6.75 3.07
CA PRO A 168 -1.54 -5.33 3.42
C PRO A 168 -0.84 -4.42 2.40
N VAL A 169 0.26 -4.84 1.79
CA VAL A 169 0.93 -4.06 0.74
C VAL A 169 0.05 -4.01 -0.51
N MET A 170 -0.53 -5.15 -0.91
CA MET A 170 -1.40 -5.25 -2.08
C MET A 170 -2.70 -4.45 -1.94
N GLU A 171 -3.32 -4.44 -0.75
CA GLU A 171 -4.44 -3.54 -0.45
C GLU A 171 -4.02 -2.07 -0.58
N GLY A 172 -2.81 -1.73 -0.14
CA GLY A 172 -2.26 -0.39 -0.30
C GLY A 172 -2.13 -0.01 -1.77
N LYS A 173 -1.56 -0.90 -2.59
CA LYS A 173 -1.49 -0.71 -4.05
C LYS A 173 -2.87 -0.53 -4.66
N ALA A 174 -3.87 -1.29 -4.22
CA ALA A 174 -5.24 -1.14 -4.69
C ALA A 174 -5.83 0.24 -4.37
N MET A 175 -5.60 0.76 -3.15
CA MET A 175 -5.99 2.14 -2.81
C MET A 175 -5.30 3.16 -3.72
N LEU A 176 -4.00 3.00 -4.00
CA LEU A 176 -3.27 3.92 -4.86
C LEU A 176 -3.82 3.93 -6.29
N PHE A 177 -4.14 2.74 -6.85
CA PHE A 177 -4.82 2.64 -8.14
C PHE A 177 -6.14 3.42 -8.14
N LYS A 178 -6.91 3.31 -7.06
CA LYS A 178 -8.21 3.99 -6.95
C LYS A 178 -8.05 5.50 -6.80
N ASP A 179 -7.23 5.96 -5.87
CA ASP A 179 -7.11 7.38 -5.51
C ASP A 179 -6.38 8.20 -6.57
N PHE A 180 -5.40 7.62 -7.27
CA PHE A 180 -4.58 8.36 -8.24
C PHE A 180 -4.99 8.15 -9.70
N ALA A 181 -5.72 7.08 -10.01
CA ALA A 181 -6.09 6.75 -11.40
C ALA A 181 -7.57 6.36 -11.60
N ASP A 182 -8.40 6.36 -10.55
CA ASP A 182 -9.78 5.85 -10.57
C ASP A 182 -9.90 4.40 -11.10
N VAL A 183 -8.88 3.57 -10.87
CA VAL A 183 -8.86 2.16 -11.28
C VAL A 183 -9.33 1.26 -10.13
N ASP A 184 -10.27 0.36 -10.41
CA ASP A 184 -10.83 -0.57 -9.43
C ASP A 184 -9.92 -1.82 -9.30
N ALA A 185 -8.93 -1.81 -8.40
CA ALA A 185 -7.94 -2.89 -8.29
C ALA A 185 -8.26 -3.90 -7.16
N PHE A 186 -7.91 -5.17 -7.38
CA PHE A 186 -8.15 -6.27 -6.43
C PHE A 186 -6.85 -7.01 -6.09
N PRO A 187 -6.51 -7.17 -4.79
CA PRO A 187 -5.34 -7.93 -4.38
C PRO A 187 -5.57 -9.45 -4.53
N ILE A 188 -4.65 -10.14 -5.20
CA ILE A 188 -4.66 -11.59 -5.43
C ILE A 188 -3.30 -12.15 -4.97
N CYS A 189 -3.24 -12.59 -3.71
CA CYS A 189 -2.04 -13.18 -3.11
C CYS A 189 -2.07 -14.70 -3.26
N LEU A 190 -1.14 -15.27 -4.03
CA LEU A 190 -1.11 -16.69 -4.37
C LEU A 190 -0.18 -17.46 -3.42
N ASP A 191 -0.68 -18.55 -2.83
CA ASP A 191 0.13 -19.46 -2.02
C ASP A 191 0.79 -20.54 -2.88
N THR A 192 1.64 -20.09 -3.79
CA THR A 192 2.50 -20.95 -4.60
C THR A 192 3.84 -20.26 -4.84
N LYS A 193 4.89 -21.06 -5.02
CA LYS A 193 6.24 -20.59 -5.41
C LYS A 193 6.64 -21.14 -6.78
N ASN A 194 5.70 -21.77 -7.48
CA ASN A 194 5.90 -22.35 -8.79
C ASN A 194 5.43 -21.35 -9.84
N ALA A 195 6.36 -20.92 -10.71
CA ALA A 195 6.07 -19.96 -11.76
C ALA A 195 4.94 -20.42 -12.70
N GLU A 196 4.94 -21.70 -13.10
CA GLU A 196 3.91 -22.25 -13.98
C GLU A 196 2.53 -22.28 -13.28
N GLU A 197 2.47 -22.60 -12.00
CA GLU A 197 1.21 -22.51 -11.24
C GLU A 197 0.68 -21.08 -11.17
N THR A 198 1.56 -20.11 -10.89
CA THR A 198 1.21 -18.68 -10.94
C THR A 198 0.67 -18.29 -12.32
N ILE A 199 1.36 -18.68 -13.40
CA ILE A 199 0.94 -18.39 -14.77
C ILE A 199 -0.46 -18.98 -15.05
N GLN A 200 -0.69 -20.24 -14.70
CA GLN A 200 -1.98 -20.89 -14.92
C GLN A 200 -3.11 -20.24 -14.13
N VAL A 201 -2.88 -19.88 -12.86
CA VAL A 201 -3.87 -19.18 -12.04
C VAL A 201 -4.20 -17.80 -12.62
N VAL A 202 -3.18 -17.02 -12.98
CA VAL A 202 -3.39 -15.69 -13.56
C VAL A 202 -4.16 -15.77 -14.88
N LYS A 203 -3.84 -16.75 -15.73
CA LYS A 203 -4.60 -17.00 -16.97
C LYS A 203 -6.06 -17.36 -16.71
N ALA A 204 -6.32 -18.19 -15.71
CA ALA A 204 -7.67 -18.60 -15.36
C ALA A 204 -8.53 -17.44 -14.86
N ILE A 205 -7.95 -16.46 -14.16
CA ILE A 205 -8.69 -15.31 -13.63
C ILE A 205 -8.74 -14.11 -14.59
N ALA A 206 -7.87 -14.05 -15.60
CA ALA A 206 -7.77 -12.96 -16.57
C ALA A 206 -9.10 -12.55 -17.22
N PRO A 207 -10.09 -13.45 -17.49
CA PRO A 207 -11.39 -13.03 -18.00
C PRO A 207 -12.09 -11.96 -17.15
N GLY A 208 -11.86 -11.91 -15.83
CA GLY A 208 -12.46 -10.93 -14.91
C GLY A 208 -11.79 -9.55 -14.86
N PHE A 209 -10.61 -9.38 -15.44
CA PHE A 209 -9.78 -8.16 -15.28
C PHE A 209 -9.41 -7.52 -16.61
N GLY A 210 -9.37 -6.19 -16.66
CA GLY A 210 -8.90 -5.42 -17.82
C GLY A 210 -7.37 -5.30 -17.89
N GLY A 211 -6.66 -5.68 -16.83
CA GLY A 211 -5.20 -5.73 -16.79
C GLY A 211 -4.69 -6.51 -15.57
N ILE A 212 -3.42 -6.94 -15.65
CA ILE A 212 -2.72 -7.65 -14.59
C ILE A 212 -1.51 -6.83 -14.15
N ASN A 213 -1.43 -6.51 -12.87
CA ASN A 213 -0.28 -5.89 -12.24
C ASN A 213 0.45 -6.95 -11.38
N LEU A 214 1.66 -7.33 -11.77
CA LEU A 214 2.53 -8.21 -10.98
C LEU A 214 3.33 -7.38 -9.98
N GLU A 215 3.38 -7.84 -8.73
CA GLU A 215 3.92 -7.08 -7.61
C GLU A 215 4.68 -7.98 -6.64
N ASP A 216 5.83 -7.54 -6.12
CA ASP A 216 6.57 -8.19 -5.02
C ASP A 216 6.89 -9.68 -5.28
N ILE A 217 7.19 -10.04 -6.54
CA ILE A 217 7.61 -11.39 -6.96
C ILE A 217 9.13 -11.43 -7.15
N ALA A 218 9.79 -12.40 -6.52
CA ALA A 218 11.24 -12.51 -6.53
C ALA A 218 11.82 -12.80 -7.93
N ALA A 219 12.96 -12.17 -8.22
CA ALA A 219 13.80 -12.57 -9.35
C ALA A 219 14.49 -13.92 -9.06
N PRO A 220 14.74 -14.78 -10.08
CA PRO A 220 14.46 -14.56 -11.49
C PRO A 220 13.04 -14.98 -11.95
N GLN A 221 12.22 -15.54 -11.07
CA GLN A 221 10.91 -16.11 -11.43
C GLN A 221 9.96 -15.05 -12.01
N CYS A 222 10.00 -13.82 -11.50
CA CYS A 222 9.20 -12.72 -12.01
C CYS A 222 9.38 -12.45 -13.52
N PHE A 223 10.58 -12.69 -14.07
CA PHE A 223 10.85 -12.51 -15.50
C PHE A 223 10.14 -13.56 -16.36
N GLU A 224 10.16 -14.83 -15.95
CA GLU A 224 9.48 -15.91 -16.67
C GLU A 224 7.97 -15.70 -16.62
N ILE A 225 7.43 -15.44 -15.42
CA ILE A 225 6.01 -15.18 -15.19
C ILE A 225 5.53 -14.02 -16.06
N GLU A 226 6.22 -12.88 -16.02
CA GLU A 226 5.83 -11.72 -16.81
C GLU A 226 5.86 -12.02 -18.32
N ASN A 227 6.96 -12.59 -18.83
CA ASN A 227 7.11 -12.84 -20.26
C ASN A 227 6.03 -13.79 -20.78
N ARG A 228 5.82 -14.93 -20.09
CA ARG A 228 4.79 -15.91 -20.47
C ARG A 228 3.40 -15.29 -20.42
N LEU A 229 3.09 -14.50 -19.40
CA LEU A 229 1.77 -13.85 -19.29
C LEU A 229 1.55 -12.79 -20.38
N LYS A 230 2.57 -12.01 -20.75
CA LYS A 230 2.48 -11.03 -21.86
C LYS A 230 2.28 -11.70 -23.22
N GLU A 231 2.82 -12.90 -23.41
CA GLU A 231 2.66 -13.68 -24.64
C GLU A 231 1.32 -14.41 -24.70
N GLU A 232 0.77 -14.83 -23.56
CA GLU A 232 -0.40 -15.72 -23.48
C GLU A 232 -1.72 -15.04 -23.13
N LEU A 233 -1.71 -13.74 -22.77
CA LEU A 233 -2.90 -12.98 -22.43
C LEU A 233 -3.19 -11.84 -23.41
N ASP A 234 -4.47 -11.64 -23.68
CA ASP A 234 -4.97 -10.52 -24.50
C ASP A 234 -5.08 -9.21 -23.70
N VAL A 235 -4.86 -9.24 -22.39
CA VAL A 235 -4.90 -8.07 -21.50
C VAL A 235 -3.48 -7.60 -21.17
N PRO A 236 -3.25 -6.30 -20.92
CA PRO A 236 -1.95 -5.80 -20.52
C PRO A 236 -1.49 -6.46 -19.21
N VAL A 237 -0.22 -6.88 -19.21
CA VAL A 237 0.48 -7.40 -18.03
C VAL A 237 1.68 -6.48 -17.77
N PHE A 238 1.79 -6.01 -16.54
CA PHE A 238 2.82 -5.05 -16.11
C PHE A 238 3.40 -5.48 -14.78
N HIS A 239 4.72 -5.53 -14.66
CA HIS A 239 5.40 -5.74 -13.39
C HIS A 239 5.92 -4.42 -12.82
N ASP A 240 5.38 -3.97 -11.70
CA ASP A 240 5.67 -2.62 -11.17
C ASP A 240 7.13 -2.46 -10.73
N ASP A 241 7.65 -3.41 -9.95
CA ASP A 241 9.04 -3.35 -9.46
C ASP A 241 10.09 -3.30 -10.59
N GLN A 242 9.75 -3.84 -11.77
CA GLN A 242 10.59 -3.77 -12.96
C GLN A 242 10.35 -2.46 -13.71
N HIS A 243 9.19 -2.36 -14.35
CA HIS A 243 8.92 -1.34 -15.35
C HIS A 243 8.51 0.00 -14.72
N GLY A 244 7.78 -0.03 -13.59
CA GLY A 244 7.42 1.17 -12.84
C GLY A 244 8.68 1.89 -12.33
N THR A 245 9.58 1.14 -11.70
CA THR A 245 10.88 1.67 -11.26
C THR A 245 11.69 2.24 -12.44
N ALA A 246 11.78 1.50 -13.55
CA ALA A 246 12.52 1.93 -14.72
C ALA A 246 11.99 3.23 -15.32
N VAL A 247 10.66 3.39 -15.42
CA VAL A 247 10.04 4.62 -15.95
C VAL A 247 10.38 5.83 -15.09
N VAL A 248 10.21 5.74 -13.77
CA VAL A 248 10.45 6.88 -12.86
C VAL A 248 11.94 7.23 -12.80
N VAL A 249 12.83 6.23 -12.74
CA VAL A 249 14.29 6.45 -12.77
C VAL A 249 14.73 7.10 -14.07
N THR A 250 14.21 6.62 -15.21
CA THR A 250 14.55 7.18 -16.53
C THR A 250 14.05 8.61 -16.67
N ALA A 251 12.83 8.91 -16.21
CA ALA A 251 12.30 10.28 -16.19
C ALA A 251 13.14 11.22 -15.31
N ALA A 252 13.55 10.76 -14.12
CA ALA A 252 14.43 11.53 -13.23
C ALA A 252 15.81 11.79 -13.88
N LEU A 253 16.36 10.79 -14.60
CA LEU A 253 17.61 10.95 -15.34
C LEU A 253 17.47 11.99 -16.45
N ILE A 254 16.39 11.95 -17.23
CA ILE A 254 16.13 12.95 -18.30
C ILE A 254 16.14 14.36 -17.71
N ASN A 255 15.40 14.60 -16.62
CA ASN A 255 15.36 15.91 -15.97
C ASN A 255 16.73 16.34 -15.42
N ALA A 256 17.51 15.40 -14.86
CA ALA A 256 18.86 15.68 -14.37
C ALA A 256 19.81 16.05 -15.51
N LEU A 257 19.71 15.39 -16.66
CA LEU A 257 20.50 15.70 -17.85
C LEU A 257 20.16 17.06 -18.43
N GLU A 258 18.87 17.40 -18.50
CA GLU A 258 18.42 18.73 -18.92
C GLU A 258 18.95 19.81 -17.98
N TYR A 259 18.81 19.63 -16.66
CA TYR A 259 19.31 20.58 -15.66
C TYR A 259 20.83 20.80 -15.73
N LEU A 260 21.59 19.74 -16.02
CA LEU A 260 23.04 19.79 -16.14
C LEU A 260 23.53 20.13 -17.56
N ASN A 261 22.60 20.28 -18.52
CA ASN A 261 22.89 20.46 -19.94
C ASN A 261 23.87 19.41 -20.50
N LYS A 262 23.60 18.12 -20.24
CA LYS A 262 24.43 16.98 -20.67
C LYS A 262 23.70 16.07 -21.65
N ASN A 263 24.42 15.54 -22.62
CA ASN A 263 23.89 14.54 -23.55
C ASN A 263 23.93 13.14 -22.91
N PRO A 264 22.89 12.29 -23.10
CA PRO A 264 22.90 10.90 -22.63
C PRO A 264 24.08 10.06 -23.14
N GLU A 265 24.57 10.35 -24.34
CA GLU A 265 25.68 9.61 -24.98
C GLU A 265 27.03 9.84 -24.27
N GLU A 266 27.14 10.91 -23.49
CA GLU A 266 28.38 11.35 -22.83
C GLU A 266 28.47 10.88 -21.37
N ILE A 267 27.38 10.38 -20.79
CA ILE A 267 27.36 10.00 -19.39
C ILE A 267 27.82 8.56 -19.17
N LYS A 268 28.36 8.33 -17.99
CA LYS A 268 28.59 7.00 -17.43
C LYS A 268 27.56 6.76 -16.33
N VAL A 269 26.82 5.68 -16.43
CA VAL A 269 25.82 5.27 -15.44
C VAL A 269 26.33 4.03 -14.71
N ILE A 270 26.19 4.02 -13.38
CA ILE A 270 26.52 2.87 -12.54
C ILE A 270 25.22 2.40 -11.88
N ILE A 271 24.86 1.14 -12.06
CA ILE A 271 23.68 0.51 -11.47
C ILE A 271 24.14 -0.48 -10.41
N LEU A 272 23.99 -0.09 -9.13
CA LEU A 272 24.34 -0.94 -8.00
C LEU A 272 23.18 -1.90 -7.67
N GLY A 273 23.14 -3.03 -8.38
CA GLY A 273 22.20 -4.13 -8.14
C GLY A 273 21.60 -4.68 -9.44
N ALA A 274 21.81 -5.97 -9.71
CA ALA A 274 21.37 -6.65 -10.94
C ALA A 274 20.06 -7.45 -10.76
N GLY A 275 19.15 -6.95 -9.91
CA GLY A 275 17.82 -7.56 -9.71
C GLY A 275 16.81 -7.16 -10.79
N ALA A 276 15.53 -7.41 -10.51
CA ALA A 276 14.39 -7.05 -11.36
C ALA A 276 14.41 -5.57 -11.79
N ALA A 277 14.42 -4.66 -10.80
CA ALA A 277 14.48 -3.22 -11.02
C ALA A 277 15.74 -2.77 -11.78
N GLY A 278 16.93 -3.18 -11.31
CA GLY A 278 18.20 -2.75 -11.91
C GLY A 278 18.35 -3.18 -13.37
N THR A 279 17.92 -4.40 -13.70
CA THR A 279 17.91 -4.91 -15.08
C THR A 279 16.95 -4.12 -15.97
N ALA A 280 15.75 -3.82 -15.49
CA ALA A 280 14.77 -3.04 -16.24
C ALA A 280 15.23 -1.58 -16.44
N CYS A 281 15.78 -0.94 -15.40
CA CYS A 281 16.40 0.38 -15.48
C CYS A 281 17.53 0.42 -16.51
N ALA A 282 18.45 -0.54 -16.49
CA ALA A 282 19.55 -0.62 -17.45
C ALA A 282 19.04 -0.66 -18.89
N LYS A 283 18.08 -1.55 -19.17
CA LYS A 283 17.46 -1.70 -20.50
C LYS A 283 16.75 -0.44 -20.95
N MET A 284 16.03 0.24 -20.07
CA MET A 284 15.29 1.46 -20.41
C MET A 284 16.22 2.65 -20.62
N ILE A 285 17.22 2.84 -19.75
CA ILE A 285 18.23 3.89 -19.89
C ILE A 285 19.04 3.72 -21.18
N GLN A 286 19.34 2.48 -21.58
CA GLN A 286 20.01 2.21 -22.85
C GLN A 286 19.21 2.71 -24.07
N LYS A 287 17.88 2.81 -23.98
CA LYS A 287 17.03 3.39 -25.04
C LYS A 287 17.18 4.91 -25.18
N LEU A 288 17.84 5.57 -24.23
CA LEU A 288 18.23 6.99 -24.32
C LEU A 288 19.61 7.17 -24.99
N ASN A 289 20.19 6.14 -25.60
CA ASN A 289 21.54 6.13 -26.18
C ASN A 289 22.68 6.25 -25.16
N VAL A 290 22.43 5.94 -23.89
CA VAL A 290 23.51 5.78 -22.90
C VAL A 290 24.29 4.51 -23.24
N SER A 291 25.55 4.67 -23.63
CA SER A 291 26.41 3.57 -24.09
C SER A 291 27.27 2.94 -22.98
N ASN A 292 27.54 3.69 -21.90
CA ASN A 292 28.42 3.28 -20.81
C ASN A 292 27.63 3.05 -19.52
N ILE A 293 27.06 1.86 -19.38
CA ILE A 293 26.34 1.38 -18.19
C ILE A 293 27.17 0.27 -17.54
N ILE A 294 27.47 0.43 -16.25
CA ILE A 294 28.22 -0.53 -15.41
C ILE A 294 27.32 -1.08 -14.33
#